data_AF-A0AAP0S6F4-F1
#
_entry.id   AF-A0AAP0S6F4-F1
#
_cell.length_a   1.000
_cell.length_b   1.000
_cell.length_c   1.000
_cell.angle_alpha   90.00
_cell.angle_beta   90.00
_cell.angle_gamma   90.00
#
_symmetry.space_group_name_H-M   'P 1'
#
loop_
_entity.id
_entity.type
_entity.pdbx_description
1 polymer ?
#
loop_
_entity_poly.entity_id
_entity_poly.type
_entity_poly.pdbx_seq_one_letter_code
_entity_poly.pdbx_strand_id
1 'polypeptide(L)'
;MASSCDPRCWALSSVVESGWAEEEEIKSKYKLFKKNVEKIGSQREDETNGVVHDRPPHVELRVSGIISNGPYILVLDCDMYCNDPTSAQQAMCFHLDPHMSPSLAFVQYPQIFYNVSKNDIYDGQARSAYKTKWQGMDGLRGPLLSGTGFYLKKKALYGKPNDEDEFLLEPKNCFGLSSKFITSLSSVHSKGDSLDAVLEEARLLASCTYETNTLWGKEASFIY
;
A
#
# COMPACT_ATOMS: atom_id res chain seq x y z
N MET A 1 21.47 -24.68 -7.62
CA MET A 1 22.26 -24.42 -6.39
C MET A 1 21.96 -22.99 -5.98
N ALA A 2 21.05 -22.79 -5.03
CA ALA A 2 20.78 -21.47 -4.48
C ALA A 2 21.83 -21.18 -3.40
N SER A 3 22.75 -20.27 -3.69
CA SER A 3 23.73 -19.79 -2.72
C SER A 3 23.04 -18.86 -1.72
N SER A 4 22.96 -19.34 -0.48
CA SER A 4 22.96 -18.60 0.79
C SER A 4 23.27 -17.09 0.67
N CYS A 5 22.31 -16.26 1.05
CA CYS A 5 22.58 -14.90 1.54
C CYS A 5 22.63 -14.94 3.08
N ASP A 6 23.84 -14.82 3.63
CA ASP A 6 24.12 -14.42 5.02
C ASP A 6 23.88 -12.90 5.14
N PRO A 7 23.28 -12.39 6.23
CA PRO A 7 23.74 -11.10 6.73
C PRO A 7 23.84 -11.07 8.26
N ARG A 8 25.05 -11.32 8.76
CA ARG A 8 25.58 -10.61 9.93
C ARG A 8 25.75 -9.14 9.59
N CYS A 9 24.93 -8.28 10.18
CA CYS A 9 25.31 -6.91 10.55
C CYS A 9 24.46 -6.41 11.72
N TRP A 10 25.15 -5.96 12.76
CA TRP A 10 24.63 -5.31 13.95
C TRP A 10 24.45 -3.80 13.68
N ALA A 11 23.38 -3.21 14.20
CA ALA A 11 23.35 -1.80 14.58
C ALA A 11 22.37 -1.59 15.74
N LEU A 12 22.92 -1.41 16.95
CA LEU A 12 22.24 -0.85 18.11
C LEU A 12 22.35 0.67 18.03
N SER A 13 21.26 1.41 18.23
CA SER A 13 21.33 2.64 19.04
C SER A 13 20.00 2.85 19.76
N SER A 14 20.08 2.79 21.09
CA SER A 14 19.04 3.21 22.03
C SER A 14 18.65 4.66 21.80
N VAL A 15 17.36 4.92 21.57
CA VAL A 15 16.74 6.23 21.84
C VAL A 15 15.42 5.96 22.55
N VAL A 16 15.44 6.07 23.87
CA VAL A 16 14.25 6.37 24.67
C VAL A 16 14.68 7.46 25.62
N GLU A 17 14.08 8.65 25.50
CA GLU A 17 13.62 9.52 26.60
C GLU A 17 13.26 10.92 26.07
N SER A 18 12.11 11.06 25.40
CA SER A 18 11.37 12.35 25.28
C SER A 18 9.93 12.21 24.73
N GLY A 19 9.24 11.08 24.94
CA GLY A 19 7.99 10.77 24.21
C GLY A 19 6.65 11.19 24.86
N TRP A 20 6.64 11.59 26.13
CA TRP A 20 5.38 11.74 26.88
C TRP A 20 4.51 12.93 26.43
N ALA A 21 5.13 14.03 25.99
CA ALA A 21 4.40 15.20 25.51
C ALA A 21 3.79 14.98 24.11
N GLU A 22 4.53 14.29 23.23
CA GLU A 22 4.06 13.92 21.90
C GLU A 22 2.93 12.88 21.98
N GLU A 23 3.00 11.94 22.93
CA GLU A 23 1.97 10.92 23.12
C GLU A 23 0.60 11.51 23.48
N GLU A 24 0.55 12.49 24.40
CA GLU A 24 -0.70 13.15 24.78
C GLU A 24 -1.28 14.03 23.65
N GLU A 25 -0.41 14.67 22.86
CA GLU A 25 -0.83 15.41 21.68
C GLU A 25 -1.43 14.48 20.61
N ILE A 26 -0.78 13.34 20.36
CA ILE A 26 -1.25 12.30 19.43
C ILE A 26 -2.60 11.75 19.91
N LYS A 27 -2.74 11.43 21.21
CA LYS A 27 -4.01 10.97 21.80
C LYS A 27 -5.12 12.01 21.67
N SER A 28 -4.82 13.28 21.87
CA SER A 28 -5.78 14.38 21.72
C SER A 28 -6.26 14.51 20.28
N LYS A 29 -5.34 14.53 19.31
CA LYS A 29 -5.66 14.55 17.87
C LYS A 29 -6.46 13.32 17.46
N TYR A 30 -6.10 12.13 17.95
CA TYR A 30 -6.83 10.90 17.70
C TYR A 30 -8.26 10.93 18.25
N LYS A 31 -8.46 11.42 19.48
CA LYS A 31 -9.80 11.59 20.06
C LYS A 31 -10.66 12.57 19.26
N LEU A 32 -10.08 13.67 18.81
CA LEU A 32 -10.76 14.65 17.96
C LEU A 32 -11.15 14.04 16.60
N PHE A 33 -10.22 13.32 15.97
CA PHE A 33 -10.49 12.60 14.73
C PHE A 33 -11.63 11.58 14.91
N LYS A 34 -11.57 10.74 15.95
CA LYS A 34 -12.59 9.75 16.27
C LYS A 34 -13.98 10.39 16.44
N LYS A 35 -14.07 11.48 17.20
CA LYS A 35 -15.32 12.24 17.40
C LYS A 35 -15.87 12.78 16.07
N ASN A 36 -15.00 13.25 15.18
CA ASN A 36 -15.42 13.75 13.87
C ASN A 36 -15.91 12.62 12.96
N VAL A 37 -15.25 11.45 12.98
CA VAL A 37 -15.67 10.26 12.23
C VAL A 37 -17.04 9.76 12.70
N GLU A 38 -17.24 9.63 14.01
CA GLU A 38 -18.51 9.20 14.61
C GLU A 38 -19.65 10.17 14.25
N LYS A 39 -19.41 11.49 14.32
CA LYS A 39 -20.38 12.52 13.92
C LYS A 39 -20.79 12.41 12.45
N ILE A 40 -19.83 12.14 11.57
CA ILE A 40 -20.09 11.96 10.13
C ILE A 40 -20.84 10.65 9.87
N GLY A 41 -20.56 9.59 10.64
CA GLY A 41 -21.30 8.32 10.59
C GLY A 41 -22.77 8.51 10.94
N SER A 42 -23.07 9.17 12.06
CA SER A 42 -24.45 9.44 12.49
C SER A 42 -25.23 10.36 11.55
N GLN A 43 -24.56 11.26 10.80
CA GLN A 43 -25.21 12.10 9.79
C GLN A 43 -25.55 11.35 8.49
N ARG A 44 -24.89 10.20 8.21
CA ARG A 44 -25.15 9.39 7.01
C ARG A 44 -26.23 8.34 7.20
N GLU A 45 -26.49 7.93 8.45
CA GLU A 45 -27.55 6.95 8.76
C GLU A 45 -28.95 7.46 8.40
N ASP A 46 -29.15 8.79 8.30
CA ASP A 46 -30.44 9.38 7.91
C ASP A 46 -30.66 9.49 6.38
N GLU A 47 -29.64 9.36 5.52
CA GLU A 47 -29.80 9.61 4.08
C GLU A 47 -29.49 8.45 3.12
N THR A 48 -28.83 7.36 3.52
CA THR A 48 -28.71 6.17 2.65
C THR A 48 -28.52 4.87 3.42
N ASN A 49 -29.35 3.86 3.13
CA ASN A 49 -29.09 2.42 3.36
C ASN A 49 -27.91 1.90 2.49
N GLY A 50 -26.87 2.71 2.31
CA GLY A 50 -25.71 2.40 1.47
C GLY A 50 -24.65 1.71 2.31
N VAL A 51 -24.37 0.44 2.01
CA VAL A 51 -23.15 -0.23 2.46
C VAL A 51 -21.97 0.68 2.12
N VAL A 52 -21.23 1.12 3.14
CA VAL A 52 -19.98 1.85 2.93
C VAL A 52 -18.96 0.82 2.47
N HIS A 53 -18.75 0.74 1.16
CA HIS A 53 -17.69 -0.10 0.60
C HIS A 53 -16.34 0.41 1.12
N ASP A 54 -15.49 -0.53 1.55
CA ASP A 54 -14.09 -0.24 1.81
C ASP A 54 -13.51 0.42 0.57
N ARG A 55 -12.95 1.62 0.75
CA ARG A 55 -12.30 2.31 -0.35
C ARG A 55 -10.89 1.75 -0.45
N PRO A 56 -10.45 1.34 -1.65
CA PRO A 56 -9.06 1.01 -1.85
C PRO A 56 -8.15 2.19 -1.46
N PRO A 57 -6.86 1.95 -1.17
CA PRO A 57 -5.94 2.96 -0.61
C PRO A 57 -5.46 3.99 -1.66
N HIS A 58 -6.40 4.63 -2.36
CA HIS A 58 -6.16 5.56 -3.46
C HIS A 58 -5.59 6.88 -2.98
N VAL A 59 -6.09 7.40 -1.85
CA VAL A 59 -5.62 8.66 -1.28
C VAL A 59 -4.17 8.51 -0.84
N GLU A 60 -3.86 7.43 -0.13
CA GLU A 60 -2.52 7.06 0.34
C GLU A 60 -1.56 6.91 -0.85
N LEU A 61 -2.01 6.25 -1.91
CA LEU A 61 -1.22 6.04 -3.12
C LEU A 61 -0.87 7.37 -3.82
N ARG A 62 -1.84 8.29 -3.93
CA ARG A 62 -1.64 9.61 -4.54
C ARG A 62 -0.74 10.50 -3.69
N VAL A 63 -1.09 10.66 -2.41
CA VAL A 63 -0.36 11.52 -1.47
C VAL A 63 1.08 11.04 -1.30
N SER A 64 1.31 9.73 -1.19
CA SER A 64 2.68 9.18 -1.14
C SER A 64 3.46 9.46 -2.43
N GLY A 65 2.80 9.59 -3.58
CA GLY A 65 3.44 9.92 -4.87
C GLY A 65 4.03 11.32 -4.94
N ILE A 66 3.62 12.23 -4.05
CA ILE A 66 4.18 13.59 -3.97
C ILE A 66 5.10 13.76 -2.76
N ILE A 67 4.82 13.07 -1.64
CA ILE A 67 5.61 13.20 -0.41
C ILE A 67 6.91 12.40 -0.48
N SER A 68 6.82 11.07 -0.61
CA SER A 68 8.00 10.17 -0.55
C SER A 68 8.37 9.58 -1.92
N ASN A 69 7.39 9.49 -2.82
CA ASN A 69 7.44 8.85 -4.11
C ASN A 69 8.17 7.49 -4.14
N GLY A 70 7.96 6.68 -3.09
CA GLY A 70 8.57 5.35 -2.99
C GLY A 70 8.16 4.44 -4.15
N PRO A 71 9.10 3.72 -4.80
CA PRO A 71 8.81 2.84 -5.93
C PRO A 71 8.11 1.53 -5.52
N TYR A 72 8.18 1.18 -4.23
CA TYR A 72 7.56 0.00 -3.64
C TYR A 72 6.69 0.39 -2.44
N ILE A 73 5.57 -0.31 -2.26
CA ILE A 73 4.60 -0.06 -1.20
C ILE A 73 4.33 -1.36 -0.46
N LEU A 74 4.35 -1.32 0.87
CA LEU A 74 3.84 -2.39 1.71
C LEU A 74 2.36 -2.12 2.00
N VAL A 75 1.49 -3.08 1.68
CA VAL A 75 0.09 -3.06 2.08
C VAL A 75 -0.09 -3.98 3.27
N LEU A 76 -0.61 -3.41 4.36
CA LEU A 76 -0.73 -4.08 5.65
C LEU A 76 -1.97 -3.58 6.39
N ASP A 77 -2.82 -4.52 6.80
CA ASP A 77 -3.99 -4.26 7.64
C ASP A 77 -3.60 -3.96 9.08
N CYS A 78 -4.49 -3.29 9.81
CA CYS A 78 -4.24 -2.84 11.18
C CYS A 78 -4.20 -3.97 12.23
N ASP A 79 -4.71 -5.15 11.89
CA ASP A 79 -4.65 -6.37 12.70
C ASP A 79 -3.48 -7.29 12.30
N MET A 80 -2.66 -6.86 11.34
CA MET A 80 -1.49 -7.58 10.86
C MET A 80 -0.20 -6.83 11.19
N TYR A 81 0.88 -7.58 11.44
CA TYR A 81 2.21 -7.03 11.66
C TYR A 81 3.29 -7.88 10.98
N CYS A 82 4.41 -7.26 10.63
CA CYS A 82 5.57 -7.97 10.11
C CYS A 82 6.29 -8.71 11.25
N ASN A 83 6.21 -10.03 11.23
CA ASN A 83 6.85 -10.89 12.23
C ASN A 83 8.32 -11.21 11.90
N ASP A 84 8.73 -11.05 10.62
CA ASP A 84 10.10 -11.20 10.16
C ASP A 84 10.66 -9.81 9.77
N PRO A 85 11.66 -9.28 10.50
CA PRO A 85 12.27 -8.00 10.18
C PRO A 85 13.03 -8.01 8.84
N THR A 86 13.32 -9.18 8.29
CA THR A 86 13.99 -9.32 6.99
C THR A 86 13.01 -9.38 5.81
N SER A 87 11.70 -9.40 6.06
CA SER A 87 10.66 -9.51 5.01
C SER A 87 10.78 -8.46 3.90
N ALA A 88 11.13 -7.21 4.25
CA ALA A 88 11.35 -6.17 3.26
C ALA A 88 12.56 -6.50 2.36
N GLN A 89 13.68 -6.92 2.95
CA GLN A 89 14.89 -7.30 2.21
C GLN A 89 14.62 -8.51 1.30
N GLN A 90 13.94 -9.53 1.82
CA GLN A 90 13.54 -10.71 1.06
C GLN A 90 12.66 -10.33 -0.14
N ALA A 91 11.66 -9.45 0.05
CA ALA A 91 10.82 -8.99 -1.05
C ALA A 91 11.63 -8.21 -2.11
N MET A 92 12.61 -7.41 -1.68
CA MET A 92 13.47 -6.67 -2.59
C MET A 92 14.37 -7.59 -3.42
N CYS A 93 14.76 -8.77 -2.92
CA CYS A 93 15.48 -9.76 -3.72
C CYS A 93 14.70 -10.12 -4.99
N PHE A 94 13.36 -10.23 -4.93
CA PHE A 94 12.54 -10.50 -6.10
C PHE A 94 12.36 -9.27 -6.99
N HIS A 95 12.09 -8.12 -6.37
CA HIS A 95 11.83 -6.85 -7.08
C HIS A 95 13.06 -6.24 -7.76
N LEU A 96 14.26 -6.63 -7.35
CA LEU A 96 15.53 -6.15 -7.90
C LEU A 96 16.24 -7.20 -8.75
N ASP A 97 15.68 -8.41 -8.86
CA ASP A 97 16.21 -9.44 -9.75
C ASP A 97 16.01 -9.02 -11.22
N PRO A 98 17.08 -8.93 -12.04
CA PRO A 98 16.96 -8.45 -13.42
C PRO A 98 16.08 -9.33 -14.33
N HIS A 99 15.94 -10.62 -14.03
CA HIS A 99 15.16 -11.55 -14.85
C HIS A 99 13.70 -11.58 -14.45
N MET A 100 13.41 -11.48 -13.15
CA MET A 100 12.05 -11.59 -12.63
C MET A 100 11.37 -10.23 -12.50
N SER A 101 12.10 -9.18 -12.11
CA SER A 101 11.55 -7.86 -11.85
C SER A 101 10.69 -7.32 -12.99
N PRO A 102 11.08 -7.36 -14.27
CA PRO A 102 10.25 -6.80 -15.36
C PRO A 102 8.81 -7.35 -15.37
N SER A 103 8.66 -8.64 -15.06
CA SER A 103 7.35 -9.32 -15.00
C SER A 103 6.66 -9.29 -13.64
N LEU A 104 7.35 -8.82 -12.59
CA LEU A 104 6.88 -8.89 -11.21
C LEU A 104 6.12 -7.62 -10.80
N ALA A 105 4.85 -7.80 -10.44
CA ALA A 105 4.00 -6.74 -9.89
C ALA A 105 4.09 -6.66 -8.36
N PHE A 106 4.04 -7.78 -7.65
CA PHE A 106 4.06 -7.81 -6.19
C PHE A 106 4.67 -9.10 -5.64
N VAL A 107 5.08 -9.07 -4.37
CA VAL A 107 5.49 -10.23 -3.59
C VAL A 107 4.50 -10.38 -2.44
N GLN A 108 3.73 -11.47 -2.43
CA GLN A 108 2.71 -11.75 -1.42
C GLN A 108 3.27 -12.69 -0.35
N TYR A 109 3.16 -12.29 0.92
CA TYR A 109 3.46 -13.14 2.07
C TYR A 109 2.20 -13.84 2.56
N PRO A 110 2.32 -15.08 3.07
CA PRO A 110 1.19 -15.79 3.66
C PRO A 110 0.67 -15.05 4.91
N GLN A 111 -0.65 -14.94 5.03
CA GLN A 111 -1.26 -14.38 6.24
C GLN A 111 -1.32 -15.47 7.30
N ILE A 112 -0.75 -15.19 8.47
CA ILE A 112 -0.69 -16.13 9.58
C ILE A 112 -1.40 -15.52 10.78
N PHE A 113 -2.58 -16.07 11.09
CA PHE A 113 -3.36 -15.65 12.25
C PHE A 113 -2.79 -16.26 13.53
N TYR A 114 -2.66 -15.45 14.58
CA TYR A 114 -2.23 -15.87 15.91
C TYR A 114 -3.42 -16.27 16.78
N ASN A 115 -3.15 -16.91 17.93
CA ASN A 115 -4.18 -17.37 18.90
C ASN A 115 -5.23 -18.34 18.33
N VAL A 116 -4.90 -19.08 17.27
CA VAL A 116 -5.78 -20.11 16.73
C VAL A 116 -5.77 -21.35 17.64
N SER A 117 -6.97 -21.90 17.90
CA SER A 117 -7.15 -23.12 18.70
C SER A 117 -6.36 -24.31 18.13
N LYS A 118 -5.90 -25.21 18.98
CA LYS A 118 -5.37 -26.51 18.54
C LYS A 118 -6.44 -27.35 17.83
N ASN A 119 -7.70 -27.16 18.21
CA ASN A 119 -8.87 -27.78 17.60
C ASN A 119 -9.54 -26.78 16.63
N ASP A 120 -8.77 -26.30 15.66
CA ASP A 120 -9.23 -25.33 14.65
C ASP A 120 -10.11 -25.98 13.58
N ILE A 121 -11.33 -26.32 13.97
CA ILE A 121 -12.34 -26.94 13.09
C ILE A 121 -12.85 -25.99 12.00
N TYR A 122 -12.66 -24.67 12.17
CA TYR A 122 -13.07 -23.65 11.22
C TYR A 122 -11.96 -23.30 10.21
N ASP A 123 -10.77 -23.91 10.32
CA ASP A 123 -9.58 -23.58 9.53
C ASP A 123 -9.30 -22.06 9.53
N GLY A 124 -9.35 -21.42 10.70
CA GLY A 124 -9.09 -19.98 10.85
C GLY A 124 -7.68 -19.56 10.43
N GLN A 125 -6.73 -20.49 10.36
CA GLN A 125 -5.40 -20.25 9.77
C GLN A 125 -5.39 -20.29 8.22
N ALA A 126 -6.51 -20.65 7.58
CA ALA A 126 -6.64 -20.87 6.14
C ALA A 126 -5.47 -21.67 5.55
N ARG A 127 -5.10 -22.77 6.21
CA ARG A 127 -3.82 -23.48 5.97
C ARG A 127 -3.70 -23.96 4.53
N SER A 128 -4.80 -24.45 3.96
CA SER A 128 -4.82 -24.92 2.57
C SER A 128 -4.52 -23.80 1.57
N ALA A 129 -5.04 -22.59 1.81
CA ALA A 129 -4.81 -21.45 0.94
C ALA A 129 -3.34 -21.05 0.94
N TYR A 130 -2.80 -20.72 2.11
CA TYR A 130 -1.47 -20.11 2.22
C TYR A 130 -0.31 -21.10 2.11
N LYS A 131 -0.49 -22.37 2.52
CA LYS A 131 0.60 -23.37 2.51
C LYS A 131 0.62 -24.29 1.29
N THR A 132 -0.48 -24.41 0.56
CA THR A 132 -0.57 -25.39 -0.54
C THR A 132 -1.01 -24.75 -1.83
N LYS A 133 -2.16 -24.07 -1.85
CA LYS A 133 -2.71 -23.50 -3.09
C LYS A 133 -1.80 -22.41 -3.65
N TRP A 134 -1.35 -21.48 -2.81
CA TRP A 134 -0.50 -20.37 -3.25
C TRP A 134 0.85 -20.82 -3.80
N GLN A 135 1.49 -21.79 -3.16
CA GLN A 135 2.74 -22.38 -3.68
C GLN A 135 2.51 -23.05 -5.05
N GLY A 136 1.37 -23.73 -5.24
CA GLY A 136 1.00 -24.30 -6.53
C GLY A 136 0.76 -23.24 -7.60
N MET A 137 0.12 -22.11 -7.25
CA MET A 137 -0.12 -20.99 -8.16
C MET A 137 1.16 -20.24 -8.54
N ASP A 138 2.13 -20.18 -7.62
CA ASP A 138 3.44 -19.60 -7.86
C ASP A 138 4.20 -20.31 -8.99
N GLY A 139 4.02 -21.62 -9.13
CA GLY A 139 4.52 -22.39 -10.26
C GLY A 139 3.85 -22.07 -11.61
N LEU A 140 2.81 -21.23 -11.63
CA LEU A 140 2.12 -20.78 -12.84
C LEU A 140 2.36 -19.28 -13.08
N ARG A 141 1.66 -18.41 -12.34
CA ARG A 141 1.65 -16.95 -12.53
C ARG A 141 1.69 -16.16 -11.22
N GLY A 142 1.98 -16.83 -10.11
CA GLY A 142 1.96 -16.21 -8.79
C GLY A 142 0.62 -16.42 -8.04
N PRO A 143 0.62 -16.20 -6.72
CA PRO A 143 -0.58 -16.23 -5.89
C PRO A 143 -1.52 -15.04 -6.16
N LEU A 144 -2.75 -15.11 -5.64
CA LEU A 144 -3.65 -13.96 -5.65
C LEU A 144 -3.18 -12.86 -4.67
N LEU A 145 -3.51 -11.61 -4.98
CA LEU A 145 -3.37 -10.48 -4.06
C LEU A 145 -4.48 -10.58 -3.00
N SER A 146 -4.11 -10.71 -1.73
CA SER A 146 -5.01 -11.15 -0.66
C SER A 146 -5.37 -10.06 0.36
N GLY A 147 -5.35 -8.79 -0.05
CA GLY A 147 -5.73 -7.65 0.80
C GLY A 147 -4.61 -7.10 1.69
N THR A 148 -3.77 -7.96 2.27
CA THR A 148 -2.68 -7.56 3.19
C THR A 148 -1.43 -8.43 3.05
N GLY A 149 -0.30 -7.93 3.54
CA GLY A 149 0.95 -8.67 3.65
C GLY A 149 1.71 -8.79 2.33
N PHE A 150 1.69 -7.75 1.49
CA PHE A 150 2.40 -7.79 0.22
C PHE A 150 3.19 -6.51 -0.08
N TYR A 151 4.32 -6.69 -0.76
CA TYR A 151 5.14 -5.61 -1.28
C TYR A 151 4.85 -5.43 -2.77
N LEU A 152 4.22 -4.31 -3.11
CA LEU A 152 3.78 -3.97 -4.45
C LEU A 152 4.76 -3.02 -5.13
N LYS A 153 5.09 -3.28 -6.40
CA LYS A 153 5.78 -2.35 -7.27
C LYS A 153 4.80 -1.29 -7.74
N LYS A 154 5.01 -0.04 -7.34
CA LYS A 154 4.07 1.06 -7.55
C LYS A 154 3.74 1.28 -9.04
N LYS A 155 4.73 1.13 -9.93
CA LYS A 155 4.55 1.23 -11.39
C LYS A 155 3.50 0.24 -11.93
N ALA A 156 3.33 -0.92 -11.30
CA ALA A 156 2.35 -1.93 -11.73
C ALA A 156 0.89 -1.51 -11.53
N LEU A 157 0.62 -0.48 -10.71
CA LEU A 157 -0.72 0.10 -10.56
C LEU A 157 -1.08 1.10 -11.65
N TYR A 158 -0.09 1.56 -12.42
CA TYR A 158 -0.22 2.68 -13.34
C TYR A 158 0.05 2.31 -14.80
N GLY A 159 0.70 1.17 -15.04
CA GLY A 159 1.05 0.69 -16.38
C GLY A 159 0.07 -0.36 -16.89
N LYS A 160 0.09 -0.58 -18.21
CA LYS A 160 -0.54 -1.75 -18.82
C LYS A 160 0.41 -2.94 -18.72
N PRO A 161 -0.10 -4.18 -18.60
CA PRO A 161 0.74 -5.38 -18.65
C PRO A 161 1.54 -5.42 -19.96
N ASN A 162 2.86 -5.66 -19.86
CA ASN A 162 3.82 -5.82 -20.98
C ASN A 162 4.20 -4.56 -21.78
N ASP A 163 3.69 -3.38 -21.44
CA ASP A 163 4.13 -2.12 -22.04
C ASP A 163 5.10 -1.42 -21.09
N GLU A 164 6.40 -1.70 -21.26
CA GLU A 164 7.46 -1.18 -20.38
C GLU A 164 7.54 0.37 -20.42
N ASP A 165 7.09 0.98 -21.52
CA ASP A 165 7.35 2.40 -21.83
C ASP A 165 6.12 3.20 -22.30
N GLU A 166 4.93 2.60 -22.44
CA GLU A 166 3.72 3.36 -22.78
C GLU A 166 3.03 3.82 -21.49
N PHE A 167 3.45 4.99 -21.00
CA PHE A 167 2.65 5.78 -20.08
C PHE A 167 1.22 5.86 -20.64
N LEU A 168 0.20 5.70 -19.78
CA LEU A 168 -1.21 5.70 -20.22
C LEU A 168 -1.42 6.82 -21.24
N LEU A 169 -1.92 6.48 -22.44
CA LEU A 169 -2.10 7.38 -23.60
C LEU A 169 -2.74 8.72 -23.21
N GLU A 170 -3.53 8.72 -22.13
CA GLU A 170 -4.16 9.90 -21.55
C GLU A 170 -4.01 9.91 -20.02
N PRO A 171 -2.84 10.28 -19.47
CA PRO A 171 -2.58 10.17 -18.03
C PRO A 171 -3.48 11.10 -17.20
N LYS A 172 -3.99 12.18 -17.81
CA LYS A 172 -4.95 13.09 -17.17
C LYS A 172 -6.33 12.47 -16.95
N ASN A 173 -6.78 11.63 -17.88
CA ASN A 173 -8.06 10.93 -17.75
C ASN A 173 -7.97 9.83 -16.68
N CYS A 174 -6.81 9.19 -16.57
CA CYS A 174 -6.57 8.15 -15.59
C CYS A 174 -6.29 8.69 -14.19
N PHE A 175 -5.40 9.68 -14.07
CA PHE A 175 -4.82 10.11 -12.80
C PHE A 175 -5.30 11.47 -12.30
N GLY A 176 -6.14 12.17 -13.06
CA GLY A 176 -6.64 13.50 -12.73
C GLY A 176 -5.75 14.62 -13.29
N LEU A 177 -6.09 15.87 -12.95
CA LEU A 177 -5.50 17.05 -13.59
C LEU A 177 -4.18 17.52 -12.96
N SER A 178 -3.73 16.92 -11.85
CA SER A 178 -2.47 17.29 -11.21
C SER A 178 -1.28 16.97 -12.11
N SER A 179 -0.67 18.02 -12.67
CA SER A 179 0.57 17.89 -13.46
C SER A 179 1.73 17.42 -12.59
N LYS A 180 1.80 17.85 -11.33
CA LYS A 180 2.83 17.43 -10.38
C LYS A 180 2.76 15.93 -10.12
N PHE A 181 1.56 15.41 -9.84
CA PHE A 181 1.36 13.99 -9.60
C PHE A 181 1.68 13.17 -10.86
N ILE A 182 1.15 13.56 -12.02
CA ILE A 182 1.47 12.86 -13.28
C ILE A 182 2.98 12.85 -13.55
N THR A 183 3.69 13.93 -13.24
CA THR A 183 5.15 13.99 -13.41
C THR A 183 5.88 13.11 -12.39
N SER A 184 5.36 12.96 -11.16
CA SER A 184 5.98 12.10 -10.16
C SER A 184 5.82 10.61 -10.48
N LEU A 185 4.82 10.24 -11.28
CA LEU A 185 4.63 8.88 -11.78
C LEU A 185 5.74 8.43 -12.76
N SER A 186 6.37 9.35 -13.49
CA SER A 186 7.43 9.04 -14.48
C SER A 186 8.85 9.22 -13.94
N SER A 187 9.03 10.02 -12.89
CA SER A 187 10.35 10.33 -12.32
C SER A 187 10.46 9.85 -10.88
N VAL A 188 11.53 9.10 -10.58
CA VAL A 188 11.91 8.70 -9.21
C VAL A 188 12.43 9.91 -8.40
N HIS A 189 12.69 11.05 -9.05
CA HIS A 189 13.12 12.30 -8.39
C HIS A 189 12.30 13.49 -8.89
N SER A 190 11.43 14.00 -8.03
CA SER A 190 10.90 15.36 -8.16
C SER A 190 12.00 16.36 -7.76
N LYS A 191 12.13 17.46 -8.52
CA LYS A 191 12.95 18.62 -8.13
C LYS A 191 12.52 19.09 -6.74
N GLY A 192 13.47 19.71 -6.01
CA GLY A 192 13.27 20.21 -4.65
C GLY A 192 12.22 21.32 -4.57
N ASP A 193 10.95 20.94 -4.57
CA ASP A 193 9.82 21.80 -4.25
C ASP A 193 9.89 22.19 -2.77
N SER A 194 9.37 23.38 -2.42
CA SER A 194 9.24 23.75 -1.02
C SER A 194 8.25 22.81 -0.31
N LEU A 195 8.44 22.61 1.00
CA LEU A 195 7.53 21.81 1.81
C LEU A 195 6.08 22.28 1.69
N ASP A 196 5.86 23.60 1.69
CA ASP A 196 4.52 24.17 1.54
C ASP A 196 3.87 23.81 0.20
N ALA A 197 4.65 23.83 -0.89
CA ALA A 197 4.16 23.46 -2.21
C ALA A 197 3.82 21.96 -2.32
N VAL A 198 4.56 21.09 -1.61
CA VAL A 198 4.28 19.65 -1.50
C VAL A 198 3.02 19.42 -0.68
N LEU A 199 2.82 20.17 0.42
CA LEU A 199 1.65 20.04 1.29
C LEU A 199 0.37 20.54 0.62
N GLU A 200 0.41 21.65 -0.13
CA GLU A 200 -0.74 22.12 -0.91
C GLU A 200 -1.14 21.12 -1.99
N GLU A 201 -0.16 20.52 -2.68
CA GLU A 201 -0.43 19.49 -3.66
C GLU A 201 -1.02 18.22 -3.00
N ALA A 202 -0.46 17.78 -1.87
CA ALA A 202 -0.98 16.65 -1.12
C ALA A 202 -2.44 16.87 -0.65
N ARG A 203 -2.79 18.10 -0.23
CA ARG A 203 -4.17 18.48 0.13
C ARG A 203 -5.12 18.36 -1.07
N LEU A 204 -4.69 18.82 -2.25
CA LEU A 204 -5.47 18.66 -3.49
C LEU A 204 -5.70 17.17 -3.81
N LEU A 205 -4.65 16.36 -3.75
CA LEU A 205 -4.70 14.92 -4.04
C LEU A 205 -5.55 14.12 -3.03
N ALA A 206 -5.66 14.62 -1.80
CA ALA A 206 -6.48 14.03 -0.74
C ALA A 206 -7.95 14.48 -0.78
N SER A 207 -8.32 15.40 -1.69
CA SER A 207 -9.69 15.90 -1.77
C SER A 207 -10.67 14.80 -2.21
N CYS A 208 -11.88 14.83 -1.65
CA CYS A 208 -12.94 13.85 -1.96
C CYS A 208 -13.44 13.92 -3.41
N THR A 209 -13.21 15.06 -4.07
CA THR A 209 -13.62 15.29 -5.47
C THR A 209 -12.52 14.95 -6.47
N TYR A 210 -11.30 14.63 -6.02
CA TYR A 210 -10.16 14.43 -6.91
C TYR A 210 -10.40 13.36 -7.99
N GLU A 211 -11.10 12.28 -7.63
CA GLU A 211 -11.40 11.14 -8.52
C GLU A 211 -12.56 11.43 -9.49
N THR A 212 -13.23 12.58 -9.36
CA THR A 212 -14.41 12.93 -10.17
C THR A 212 -14.01 13.03 -11.64
N ASN A 213 -14.76 12.34 -12.51
CA ASN A 213 -14.50 12.27 -13.96
C ASN A 213 -13.11 11.70 -14.33
N THR A 214 -12.55 10.85 -13.47
CA THR A 214 -11.32 10.09 -13.78
C THR A 214 -11.61 8.59 -13.94
N LEU A 215 -10.61 7.85 -14.42
CA LEU A 215 -10.62 6.38 -14.51
C LEU A 215 -9.99 5.69 -13.29
N TRP A 216 -9.75 6.44 -12.20
CA TRP A 216 -9.38 5.86 -10.90
C TRP A 216 -10.37 4.78 -10.49
N GLY A 217 -9.85 3.64 -10.04
CA GLY A 217 -10.63 2.49 -9.60
C GLY A 217 -11.48 1.79 -10.66
N LYS A 218 -11.34 2.20 -11.93
CA LYS A 218 -11.96 1.53 -13.08
C LYS A 218 -10.90 0.86 -13.95
N GLU A 219 -9.90 1.64 -14.36
CA GLU A 219 -8.81 1.18 -15.23
C GLU A 219 -7.43 1.53 -14.68
N ALA A 220 -7.36 2.46 -13.73
CA ALA A 220 -6.13 2.86 -13.05
C ALA A 220 -6.21 2.52 -11.56
N SER A 221 -5.13 1.99 -10.98
CA SER A 221 -5.03 1.59 -9.57
C SER A 221 -5.94 0.39 -9.19
N PHE A 222 -6.06 0.13 -7.89
CA PHE A 222 -6.99 -0.83 -7.29
C PHE A 222 -8.43 -0.58 -7.75
N ILE A 223 -9.14 -1.64 -8.13
CA ILE A 223 -10.52 -1.55 -8.63
C ILE A 223 -11.48 -1.37 -7.44
N TYR A 224 -12.56 -0.59 -7.61
CA TYR A 224 -13.65 -0.45 -6.63
C TYR A 224 -14.52 -1.70 -6.49
#